data_AF-A0A2U3K9K0-F1
#
_entry.id   AF-A0A2U3K9K0-F1
#
_cell.length_a   1.000
_cell.length_b   1.000
_cell.length_c   1.000
_cell.angle_alpha   90.00
_cell.angle_beta   90.00
_cell.angle_gamma   90.00
#
_symmetry.space_group_name_H-M   'P 1'
#
loop_
_entity.id
_entity.type
_entity.pdbx_description
1 polymer ?
#
loop_
_entity_poly.entity_id
_entity_poly.type
_entity_poly.pdbx_seq_one_letter_code
_entity_poly.pdbx_strand_id
1 'polypeptide(L)'
;MTRPNLSLVAIHLAGNALLLWLGYYWLGIGESRTLTLLWSLSVALFIVCTASVLHGATFVYFVEQPRLSQAFRTALRNLPAILAAALVILALYLLLNRWADYSSQPAFKLASWLTLKFRKPVKPSTVIRVFSAVTWLFRWVILPVPFLPMLSGVASNGWRGFARFCKVKPLYWLQAPILLLCAFWLPFKLLGWVPQAGSFVMEILSFAARLLFAYLLFVASWLLLAFLTSAGKPVLSHSKTTVSP
;
A
#
# COMPACT_ATOMS: atom_id res chain seq x y z
N MET A 1 24.53 3.33 -5.49
CA MET A 1 23.26 3.08 -6.23
C MET A 1 23.59 2.98 -7.71
N THR A 2 23.07 1.97 -8.42
CA THR A 2 23.26 1.85 -9.87
C THR A 2 22.33 2.85 -10.59
N ARG A 3 22.74 3.35 -11.77
CA ARG A 3 21.91 4.25 -12.61
C ARG A 3 20.44 3.81 -12.78
N PRO A 4 20.11 2.52 -13.03
CA PRO A 4 18.72 2.11 -13.19
C PRO A 4 17.88 2.20 -11.89
N ASN A 5 18.50 2.12 -10.71
CA ASN A 5 17.79 2.31 -9.44
C ASN A 5 17.41 3.78 -9.23
N LEU A 6 18.25 4.73 -9.65
CA LEU A 6 17.92 6.16 -9.59
C LEU A 6 16.76 6.50 -10.52
N SER A 7 16.74 5.94 -11.72
CA SER A 7 15.62 6.11 -12.66
C SER A 7 14.32 5.54 -12.10
N LEU A 8 14.35 4.37 -11.46
CA LEU A 8 13.16 3.80 -10.80
C LEU A 8 12.65 4.73 -9.69
N VAL A 9 13.54 5.23 -8.83
CA VAL A 9 13.19 6.18 -7.76
C VAL A 9 12.56 7.44 -8.34
N ALA A 10 13.14 8.03 -9.38
CA ALA A 10 12.60 9.21 -10.04
C ALA A 10 11.21 8.95 -10.63
N ILE A 11 11.00 7.79 -11.27
CA ILE A 11 9.69 7.39 -11.80
C ILE A 11 8.66 7.23 -10.68
N HIS A 12 9.04 6.71 -9.52
CA HIS A 12 8.14 6.65 -8.37
C HIS A 12 7.82 8.02 -7.78
N LEU A 13 8.82 8.90 -7.67
CA LEU A 13 8.60 10.25 -7.18
C LEU A 13 7.71 11.07 -8.11
N ALA A 14 7.87 10.94 -9.43
CA ALA A 14 7.00 11.62 -10.39
C ALA A 14 5.63 10.94 -10.50
N GLY A 15 5.60 9.61 -10.57
CA GLY A 15 4.40 8.81 -10.75
C GLY A 15 3.45 8.90 -9.56
N ASN A 16 3.94 8.78 -8.33
CA ASN A 16 3.07 8.93 -7.14
C ASN A 16 2.60 10.37 -6.97
N ALA A 17 3.39 11.39 -7.34
CA ALA A 17 2.95 12.79 -7.32
C ALA A 17 1.84 13.02 -8.34
N LEU A 18 1.97 12.45 -9.54
CA LEU A 18 0.92 12.48 -10.56
C LEU A 18 -0.35 11.77 -10.07
N LEU A 19 -0.22 10.60 -9.43
CA LEU A 19 -1.36 9.87 -8.86
C LEU A 19 -2.06 10.66 -7.75
N LEU A 20 -1.30 11.34 -6.89
CA LEU A 20 -1.85 12.21 -5.84
C LEU A 20 -2.61 13.39 -6.46
N TRP A 21 -2.03 14.05 -7.46
CA TRP A 21 -2.67 15.15 -8.16
C TRP A 21 -3.94 14.70 -8.90
N LEU A 22 -3.89 13.55 -9.59
CA LEU A 22 -5.05 12.96 -10.26
C LEU A 22 -6.14 12.56 -9.25
N GLY A 23 -5.75 12.03 -8.08
CA GLY A 23 -6.69 11.71 -7.01
C GLY A 23 -7.38 12.95 -6.46
N TYR A 24 -6.63 14.04 -6.26
CA TYR A 24 -7.21 15.33 -5.88
C TYR A 24 -8.15 15.88 -6.95
N TYR A 25 -7.74 15.84 -8.22
CA TYR A 25 -8.57 16.25 -9.35
C TYR A 25 -9.86 15.43 -9.42
N TRP A 26 -9.76 14.10 -9.28
CA TRP A 26 -10.90 13.19 -9.32
C TRP A 26 -11.92 13.49 -8.21
N LEU A 27 -11.46 13.73 -6.98
CA LEU A 27 -12.32 14.13 -5.86
C LEU A 27 -13.01 15.49 -6.04
N GLY A 28 -12.45 16.35 -6.90
CA GLY A 28 -13.03 17.65 -7.25
C GLY A 28 -14.09 17.61 -8.36
N ILE A 29 -14.32 16.46 -9.01
CA ILE A 29 -15.31 16.34 -10.08
C ILE A 29 -16.72 16.31 -9.46
N GLY A 30 -17.52 17.33 -9.77
CA GLY A 30 -18.94 17.37 -9.39
C GLY A 30 -19.79 16.42 -10.24
N GLU A 31 -20.33 15.36 -9.65
CA GLU A 31 -21.16 14.36 -10.33
C GLU A 31 -22.62 14.82 -10.43
N SER A 32 -22.90 15.75 -11.34
CA SER A 32 -24.25 16.31 -11.54
C SER A 32 -24.94 15.85 -12.83
N ARG A 33 -24.17 15.36 -13.81
CA ARG A 33 -24.65 14.93 -15.13
C ARG A 33 -24.06 13.56 -15.50
N THR A 34 -24.72 12.82 -16.39
CA THR A 34 -24.22 11.52 -16.88
C THR A 34 -22.83 11.64 -17.51
N LEU A 35 -22.57 12.72 -18.25
CA LEU A 35 -21.24 12.96 -18.84
C LEU A 35 -20.15 13.17 -17.77
N THR A 36 -20.45 13.91 -16.70
CA THR A 36 -19.50 14.11 -15.60
C THR A 36 -19.25 12.82 -14.83
N LEU A 37 -20.25 11.94 -14.73
CA LEU A 37 -20.11 10.63 -14.09
C LEU A 37 -19.26 9.68 -14.94
N LEU A 38 -19.46 9.65 -16.26
CA LEU A 38 -18.60 8.88 -17.19
C LEU A 38 -17.15 9.39 -17.19
N TRP A 39 -16.97 10.70 -17.08
CA TRP A 39 -15.66 11.32 -16.94
C TRP A 39 -14.98 10.94 -15.62
N SER A 40 -15.71 11.05 -14.50
CA SER A 40 -15.26 10.61 -13.17
C SER A 40 -14.82 9.14 -13.22
N LEU A 41 -15.63 8.26 -13.81
CA LEU A 41 -15.31 6.85 -13.97
C LEU A 41 -14.05 6.63 -14.82
N SER A 42 -13.91 7.37 -15.92
CA SER A 42 -12.74 7.27 -16.81
C SER A 42 -11.46 7.70 -16.10
N VAL A 43 -11.51 8.77 -15.31
CA VAL A 43 -10.39 9.24 -14.48
C VAL A 43 -10.06 8.20 -13.40
N ALA A 44 -11.06 7.63 -12.72
CA ALA A 44 -10.85 6.57 -11.73
C ALA A 44 -10.16 5.35 -12.34
N LEU A 45 -10.62 4.87 -13.51
CA LEU A 45 -10.00 3.77 -14.22
C LEU A 45 -8.56 4.09 -14.63
N PHE A 46 -8.30 5.31 -15.10
CA PHE A 46 -6.96 5.77 -15.45
C PHE A 46 -6.02 5.76 -14.23
N ILE A 47 -6.47 6.24 -13.07
CA ILE A 47 -5.72 6.20 -11.81
C ILE A 47 -5.41 4.75 -11.42
N VAL A 48 -6.41 3.87 -11.45
CA VAL A 48 -6.22 2.45 -11.08
C VAL A 48 -5.24 1.77 -12.04
N CYS A 49 -5.36 1.98 -13.34
CA CYS A 49 -4.45 1.41 -14.34
C CYS A 49 -3.02 1.92 -14.17
N THR A 50 -2.84 3.23 -14.04
CA THR A 50 -1.51 3.84 -13.90
C THR A 50 -0.83 3.43 -12.59
N ALA A 51 -1.56 3.40 -11.47
CA ALA A 51 -1.06 2.86 -10.20
C ALA A 51 -0.68 1.37 -10.34
N SER A 52 -1.56 0.56 -10.93
CA SER A 52 -1.31 -0.88 -11.13
C SER A 52 -0.05 -1.13 -11.98
N VAL A 53 0.15 -0.36 -13.05
CA VAL A 53 1.34 -0.47 -13.89
C VAL A 53 2.59 0.00 -13.15
N LEU A 54 2.55 1.15 -12.47
CA LEU A 54 3.68 1.71 -11.73
C LEU A 54 4.18 0.72 -10.65
N HIS A 55 3.27 0.27 -9.80
CA HIS A 55 3.60 -0.64 -8.70
C HIS A 55 3.87 -2.07 -9.21
N GLY A 56 3.15 -2.55 -10.23
CA GLY A 56 3.40 -3.84 -10.88
C GLY A 56 4.77 -3.92 -11.53
N ALA A 57 5.17 -2.89 -12.31
CA ALA A 57 6.48 -2.81 -12.94
C ALA A 57 7.62 -2.81 -11.91
N THR A 58 7.37 -2.27 -10.72
CA THR A 58 8.34 -2.27 -9.61
C THR A 58 8.60 -3.68 -9.11
N PHE A 59 7.54 -4.47 -8.91
CA PHE A 59 7.69 -5.87 -8.54
C PHE A 59 8.45 -6.65 -9.62
N VAL A 60 8.08 -6.49 -10.90
CA VAL A 60 8.79 -7.15 -12.01
C VAL A 60 10.27 -6.76 -12.04
N TYR A 61 10.56 -5.46 -11.89
CA TYR A 61 11.91 -4.94 -11.88
C TYR A 61 12.76 -5.60 -10.80
N PHE A 62 12.24 -5.75 -9.58
CA PHE A 62 13.02 -6.34 -8.51
C PHE A 62 13.04 -7.88 -8.48
N VAL A 63 12.08 -8.57 -9.13
CA VAL A 63 12.08 -10.04 -9.25
C VAL A 63 13.08 -10.51 -10.31
N GLU A 64 13.04 -9.90 -11.50
CA GLU A 64 13.78 -10.38 -12.68
C GLU A 64 14.99 -9.51 -13.05
N GLN A 65 15.10 -8.31 -12.47
CA GLN A 65 16.07 -7.26 -12.85
C GLN A 65 16.19 -7.01 -14.37
N PRO A 66 15.08 -6.96 -15.13
CA PRO A 66 15.13 -6.64 -16.55
C PRO A 66 15.38 -5.14 -16.74
N ARG A 67 15.57 -4.71 -17.99
CA ARG A 67 15.58 -3.27 -18.30
C ARG A 67 14.25 -2.65 -17.85
N LEU A 68 14.27 -1.41 -17.36
CA LEU A 68 13.05 -0.72 -16.88
C LEU A 68 11.91 -0.77 -17.90
N SER A 69 12.20 -0.52 -19.19
CA SER A 69 11.21 -0.60 -20.26
C SER A 69 10.56 -1.98 -20.42
N GLN A 70 11.32 -3.05 -20.18
CA GLN A 70 10.80 -4.42 -20.20
C GLN A 70 9.93 -4.68 -18.97
N ALA A 71 10.32 -4.22 -17.78
CA ALA A 71 9.49 -4.34 -16.57
C ALA A 71 8.11 -3.69 -16.76
N PHE A 72 8.07 -2.47 -17.30
CA PHE A 72 6.84 -1.76 -17.61
C PHE A 72 6.01 -2.47 -18.68
N ARG A 73 6.64 -3.00 -19.74
CA ARG A 73 5.94 -3.77 -20.78
C ARG A 73 5.33 -5.05 -20.23
N THR A 74 6.04 -5.76 -19.36
CA THR A 74 5.53 -6.98 -18.70
C THR A 74 4.36 -6.63 -17.77
N ALA A 75 4.48 -5.58 -16.96
CA ALA A 75 3.39 -5.13 -16.10
C ALA A 75 2.15 -4.72 -16.91
N LEU A 76 2.33 -4.04 -18.04
CA LEU A 76 1.23 -3.67 -18.93
C LEU A 76 0.56 -4.89 -19.56
N ARG A 77 1.34 -5.89 -19.99
CA ARG A 77 0.82 -7.16 -20.52
C ARG A 77 0.01 -7.93 -19.46
N ASN A 78 0.47 -7.88 -18.20
CA ASN A 78 -0.18 -8.55 -17.08
C ASN A 78 -1.23 -7.67 -16.39
N LEU A 79 -1.55 -6.48 -16.93
CA LEU A 79 -2.49 -5.53 -16.34
C LEU A 79 -3.86 -6.16 -16.05
N PRO A 80 -4.49 -6.98 -16.92
CA PRO A 80 -5.77 -7.60 -16.61
C PRO A 80 -5.70 -8.51 -15.37
N ALA A 81 -4.60 -9.24 -15.19
CA ALA A 81 -4.40 -10.10 -14.03
C ALA A 81 -4.15 -9.28 -12.75
N ILE A 82 -3.41 -8.17 -12.85
CA ILE A 82 -3.20 -7.23 -11.75
C ILE A 82 -4.51 -6.58 -11.34
N LEU A 83 -5.34 -6.14 -12.30
CA LEU A 83 -6.67 -5.57 -12.04
C LEU A 83 -7.60 -6.59 -11.41
N ALA A 84 -7.62 -7.84 -11.88
CA ALA A 84 -8.40 -8.91 -11.27
C ALA A 84 -7.96 -9.15 -9.81
N ALA A 85 -6.65 -9.19 -9.54
CA ALA A 85 -6.15 -9.29 -8.17
C ALA A 85 -6.54 -8.08 -7.31
N ALA A 86 -6.47 -6.86 -7.87
CA ALA A 86 -6.89 -5.64 -7.19
C ALA A 86 -8.39 -5.65 -6.85
N LEU A 87 -9.25 -6.15 -7.75
CA LEU A 87 -10.68 -6.31 -7.50
C LEU A 87 -10.98 -7.34 -6.41
N VAL A 88 -10.26 -8.47 -6.38
CA VAL A 88 -10.39 -9.46 -5.30
C VAL A 88 -9.99 -8.83 -3.96
N ILE A 89 -8.88 -8.10 -3.91
CA ILE A 89 -8.44 -7.40 -2.70
C ILE A 89 -9.47 -6.34 -2.30
N LEU A 90 -9.98 -5.56 -3.24
CA LEU A 90 -11.02 -4.56 -2.99
C LEU A 90 -12.27 -5.20 -2.38
N ALA A 91 -12.74 -6.32 -2.92
CA ALA A 91 -13.87 -7.06 -2.39
C ALA A 91 -13.64 -7.52 -0.94
N LEU A 92 -12.43 -7.98 -0.61
CA LEU A 92 -12.06 -8.33 0.76
C LEU A 92 -12.05 -7.11 1.70
N TYR A 93 -11.54 -5.96 1.23
CA TYR A 93 -11.59 -4.72 2.00
C TYR A 93 -13.02 -4.23 2.23
N LEU A 94 -13.89 -4.35 1.23
CA LEU A 94 -15.31 -4.02 1.36
C LEU A 94 -16.00 -4.93 2.36
N LEU A 95 -15.74 -6.25 2.30
CA LEU A 95 -16.29 -7.21 3.26
C LEU A 95 -15.80 -6.91 4.68
N LEU A 96 -14.51 -6.60 4.84
CA LEU A 96 -13.93 -6.21 6.13
C LEU A 96 -14.54 -4.89 6.65
N ASN A 97 -14.81 -3.92 5.77
CA ASN A 97 -15.47 -2.67 6.15
C ASN A 97 -16.91 -2.92 6.62
N ARG A 98 -17.67 -3.76 5.89
CA ARG A 98 -19.03 -4.15 6.29
C ARG A 98 -19.05 -4.87 7.63
N TRP A 99 -18.06 -5.74 7.87
CA TRP A 99 -17.87 -6.37 9.16
C TRP A 99 -17.58 -5.34 10.26
N ALA A 100 -16.72 -4.36 9.99
CA ALA A 100 -16.39 -3.29 10.91
C ALA A 100 -17.63 -2.47 11.31
N ASP A 101 -18.49 -2.14 10.35
CA ASP A 101 -19.74 -1.41 10.58
C ASP A 101 -20.71 -2.22 11.49
N TYR A 102 -20.75 -3.55 11.29
CA TYR A 102 -21.54 -4.47 12.12
C TYR A 102 -20.94 -4.71 13.52
N SER A 103 -19.63 -4.46 13.71
CA SER A 103 -18.89 -4.79 14.94
C SER A 103 -19.31 -3.98 16.18
N SER A 104 -20.10 -2.91 16.02
CA SER A 104 -20.62 -2.09 17.11
C SER A 104 -21.48 -2.91 18.10
N GLN A 105 -22.38 -3.75 17.60
CA GLN A 105 -23.27 -4.58 18.43
C GLN A 105 -22.55 -5.62 19.29
N PRO A 106 -21.61 -6.44 18.75
CA PRO A 106 -20.84 -7.36 19.59
C PRO A 106 -19.91 -6.63 20.56
N ALA A 107 -19.37 -5.46 20.23
CA ALA A 107 -18.55 -4.67 21.15
C ALA A 107 -19.33 -4.24 22.42
N PHE A 108 -20.60 -3.84 22.27
CA PHE A 108 -21.47 -3.53 23.43
C PHE A 108 -21.77 -4.76 24.28
N LYS A 109 -22.08 -5.91 23.66
CA LYS A 109 -22.31 -7.16 24.38
C LYS A 109 -21.06 -7.61 25.15
N LEU A 110 -19.89 -7.44 24.55
CA LEU A 110 -18.60 -7.78 25.17
C LEU A 110 -18.26 -6.83 26.33
N ALA A 111 -18.52 -5.53 26.19
CA ALA A 111 -18.38 -4.56 27.29
C ALA A 111 -19.30 -4.89 28.48
N SER A 112 -20.55 -5.28 28.19
CA SER A 112 -21.52 -5.71 29.21
C SER A 112 -21.06 -6.98 29.93
N TRP A 113 -20.63 -8.00 29.17
CA TRP A 113 -20.10 -9.24 29.74
C TRP A 113 -18.83 -9.01 30.58
N LEU A 114 -17.90 -8.18 30.09
CA LEU A 114 -16.69 -7.82 30.83
C LEU A 114 -17.03 -7.09 32.13
N THR A 115 -18.01 -6.18 32.11
CA THR A 115 -18.47 -5.48 33.32
C THR A 115 -19.05 -6.46 34.34
N LEU A 116 -19.85 -7.44 33.88
CA LEU A 116 -20.42 -8.49 34.72
C LEU A 116 -19.33 -9.42 35.30
N LYS A 117 -18.33 -9.81 34.50
CA LYS A 117 -17.28 -10.75 34.92
C LYS A 117 -16.24 -10.10 35.84
N PHE A 118 -15.80 -8.89 35.53
CA PHE A 118 -14.78 -8.17 36.31
C PHE A 118 -15.38 -7.38 37.48
N ARG A 119 -16.71 -7.24 37.57
CA ARG A 119 -17.42 -6.40 38.56
C ARG A 119 -16.87 -4.97 38.62
N LYS A 120 -16.26 -4.50 37.53
CA LYS A 120 -15.76 -3.13 37.35
C LYS A 120 -16.38 -2.57 36.08
N PRO A 121 -16.89 -1.34 36.09
CA PRO A 121 -17.53 -0.75 34.93
C PRO A 121 -16.51 -0.59 33.79
N VAL A 122 -16.71 -1.34 32.70
CA VAL A 122 -15.93 -1.19 31.48
C VAL A 122 -16.70 -0.27 30.54
N LYS A 123 -16.14 0.92 30.26
CA LYS A 123 -16.77 1.89 29.36
C LYS A 123 -16.87 1.28 27.95
N PRO A 124 -18.07 1.23 27.32
CA PRO A 124 -18.23 0.72 25.96
C PRO A 124 -17.36 1.45 24.94
N SER A 125 -17.11 2.74 25.15
CA SER A 125 -16.21 3.55 24.33
C SER A 125 -14.77 3.03 24.29
N THR A 126 -14.27 2.45 25.39
CA THR A 126 -12.94 1.81 25.42
C THR A 126 -12.93 0.55 24.56
N VAL A 127 -13.98 -0.27 24.63
CA VAL A 127 -14.08 -1.52 23.85
C VAL A 127 -14.20 -1.21 22.37
N ILE A 128 -15.05 -0.24 21.98
CA ILE A 128 -15.16 0.22 20.59
C ILE A 128 -13.82 0.72 20.07
N ARG A 129 -13.08 1.51 20.86
CA ARG A 129 -11.74 2.00 20.48
C ARG A 129 -10.76 0.85 20.21
N VAL A 130 -10.77 -0.18 21.05
CA VAL A 130 -9.93 -1.38 20.85
C VAL A 130 -10.33 -2.12 19.58
N PHE A 131 -11.63 -2.35 19.37
CA PHE A 131 -12.14 -2.97 18.14
C PHE A 131 -11.71 -2.17 16.91
N SER A 132 -11.90 -0.85 16.89
CA SER A 132 -11.47 0.01 15.80
C SER A 132 -9.97 -0.06 15.55
N ALA A 133 -9.15 -0.07 16.62
CA ALA A 133 -7.69 -0.19 16.50
C ALA A 133 -7.27 -1.54 15.91
N VAL A 134 -7.88 -2.65 16.37
CA VAL A 134 -7.63 -3.99 15.85
C VAL A 134 -8.05 -4.10 14.39
N THR A 135 -9.23 -3.60 14.04
CA THR A 135 -9.71 -3.58 12.64
C THR A 135 -8.80 -2.73 11.75
N TRP A 136 -8.35 -1.58 12.25
CA TRP A 136 -7.39 -0.72 11.53
C TRP A 136 -6.07 -1.46 11.30
N LEU A 137 -5.53 -2.12 12.32
CA LEU A 137 -4.27 -2.89 12.21
C LEU A 137 -4.45 -4.06 11.24
N PHE A 138 -5.55 -4.80 11.34
CA PHE A 138 -5.81 -5.91 10.45
C PHE A 138 -5.93 -5.44 9.00
N ARG A 139 -6.67 -4.34 8.76
CA ARG A 139 -6.89 -3.77 7.43
C ARG A 139 -5.60 -3.29 6.77
N TRP A 140 -4.78 -2.53 7.48
CA TRP A 140 -3.64 -1.82 6.87
C TRP A 140 -2.30 -2.53 7.04
N VAL A 141 -2.18 -3.44 8.00
CA VAL A 141 -0.91 -4.10 8.32
C VAL A 141 -0.99 -5.59 8.04
N ILE A 142 -1.97 -6.30 8.59
CA ILE A 142 -1.99 -7.77 8.51
C ILE A 142 -2.45 -8.24 7.13
N LEU A 143 -3.56 -7.67 6.63
CA LEU A 143 -4.18 -8.08 5.38
C LEU A 143 -3.26 -7.88 4.15
N PRO A 144 -2.51 -6.77 3.99
CA PRO A 144 -1.64 -6.57 2.84
C PRO A 144 -0.44 -7.53 2.79
N VAL A 145 0.11 -7.93 3.94
CA VAL A 145 1.35 -8.74 4.04
C VAL A 145 1.31 -10.01 3.16
N PRO A 146 0.27 -10.87 3.22
CA PRO A 146 0.18 -12.05 2.38
C PRO A 146 -0.19 -11.76 0.91
N PHE A 147 -0.83 -10.63 0.63
CA PHE A 147 -1.20 -10.24 -0.75
C PHE A 147 -0.02 -9.67 -1.54
N LEU A 148 0.93 -9.00 -0.89
CA LEU A 148 2.08 -8.41 -1.57
C LEU A 148 2.91 -9.45 -2.37
N PRO A 149 3.26 -10.65 -1.83
CA PRO A 149 3.93 -11.69 -2.60
C PRO A 149 3.09 -12.26 -3.76
N MET A 150 1.77 -12.34 -3.57
CA MET A 150 0.83 -12.74 -4.62
C MET A 150 0.83 -11.69 -5.74
N LEU A 151 0.70 -10.41 -5.41
CA LEU A 151 0.74 -9.29 -6.37
C LEU A 151 2.07 -9.24 -7.12
N SER A 152 3.18 -9.48 -6.43
CA SER A 152 4.51 -9.60 -7.05
C SER A 152 4.55 -10.76 -8.05
N GLY A 153 4.02 -11.93 -7.67
CA GLY A 153 3.91 -13.08 -8.57
C GLY A 153 2.98 -12.84 -9.76
N VAL A 154 1.86 -12.15 -9.56
CA VAL A 154 0.89 -11.79 -10.62
C VAL A 154 1.48 -10.75 -11.57
N ALA A 155 2.26 -9.80 -11.06
CA ALA A 155 2.93 -8.81 -11.88
C ALA A 155 3.97 -9.44 -12.82
N SER A 156 4.73 -10.45 -12.36
CA SER A 156 5.72 -11.15 -13.19
C SER A 156 5.11 -12.22 -14.11
N ASN A 157 4.21 -13.06 -13.59
CA ASN A 157 3.72 -14.26 -14.29
C ASN A 157 2.26 -14.19 -14.75
N GLY A 158 1.59 -13.04 -14.59
CA GLY A 158 0.17 -12.87 -14.90
C GLY A 158 -0.72 -13.80 -14.05
N TRP A 159 -1.69 -14.46 -14.68
CA TRP A 159 -2.66 -15.35 -14.02
C TRP A 159 -2.02 -16.52 -13.26
N ARG A 160 -0.83 -16.98 -13.65
CA ARG A 160 -0.13 -18.06 -12.94
C ARG A 160 0.44 -17.60 -11.60
N GLY A 161 0.56 -16.29 -11.39
CA GLY A 161 1.11 -15.67 -10.20
C GLY A 161 0.25 -15.78 -8.93
N PHE A 162 -1.05 -16.07 -9.08
CA PHE A 162 -1.98 -16.18 -7.94
C PHE A 162 -1.58 -17.29 -6.95
N ALA A 163 -0.90 -18.35 -7.42
CA ALA A 163 -0.44 -19.47 -6.59
C ALA A 163 0.75 -19.13 -5.66
N ARG A 164 1.29 -17.90 -5.70
CA ARG A 164 2.43 -17.46 -4.87
C ARG A 164 2.01 -16.91 -3.49
N PHE A 165 0.75 -17.05 -3.13
CA PHE A 165 0.20 -16.62 -1.84
C PHE A 165 1.00 -17.22 -0.65
N CYS A 166 1.38 -16.38 0.31
CA CYS A 166 2.10 -16.76 1.54
C CYS A 166 3.46 -17.47 1.39
N LYS A 167 4.03 -17.59 0.18
CA LYS A 167 5.35 -18.22 -0.03
C LYS A 167 6.50 -17.23 0.23
N VAL A 168 6.78 -16.94 1.50
CA VAL A 168 7.78 -15.94 1.93
C VAL A 168 8.66 -16.42 3.08
N LYS A 169 9.81 -15.76 3.24
CA LYS A 169 10.75 -16.03 4.35
C LYS A 169 10.09 -15.67 5.70
N PRO A 170 10.44 -16.35 6.81
CA PRO A 170 9.88 -16.04 8.13
C PRO A 170 10.12 -14.58 8.55
N LEU A 171 11.30 -14.03 8.23
CA LEU A 171 11.65 -12.65 8.55
C LEU A 171 10.78 -11.59 7.83
N TYR A 172 10.21 -11.93 6.66
CA TYR A 172 9.31 -11.05 5.91
C TYR A 172 8.05 -10.72 6.71
N TRP A 173 7.55 -11.68 7.51
CA TRP A 173 6.37 -11.48 8.36
C TRP A 173 6.58 -10.44 9.45
N LEU A 174 7.83 -10.10 9.80
CA LEU A 174 8.13 -9.01 10.71
C LEU A 174 8.46 -7.71 9.96
N GLN A 175 9.26 -7.80 8.90
CA GLN A 175 9.72 -6.64 8.12
C GLN A 175 8.59 -5.94 7.38
N ALA A 176 7.68 -6.70 6.74
CA ALA A 176 6.60 -6.13 5.95
C ALA A 176 5.61 -5.32 6.81
N PRO A 177 5.14 -5.81 7.99
CA PRO A 177 4.33 -5.00 8.90
C PRO A 177 5.01 -3.69 9.33
N ILE A 178 6.30 -3.74 9.67
CA ILE A 178 7.04 -2.55 10.09
C ILE A 178 7.09 -1.53 8.96
N LEU A 179 7.39 -1.95 7.74
CA LEU A 179 7.43 -1.04 6.59
C LEU A 179 6.05 -0.51 6.20
N LEU A 180 4.99 -1.31 6.33
CA LEU A 180 3.62 -0.85 6.14
C LEU A 180 3.23 0.19 7.19
N LEU A 181 3.60 0.00 8.45
CA LEU A 181 3.42 1.00 9.50
C LEU A 181 4.21 2.27 9.19
N CYS A 182 5.45 2.16 8.71
CA CYS A 182 6.23 3.31 8.28
C CYS A 182 5.63 4.02 7.07
N ALA A 183 5.03 3.29 6.12
CA ALA A 183 4.43 3.85 4.93
C ALA A 183 3.06 4.51 5.19
N PHE A 184 2.26 3.98 6.11
CA PHE A 184 0.91 4.48 6.36
C PHE A 184 0.83 5.31 7.64
N TRP A 185 1.26 4.76 8.78
CA TRP A 185 1.03 5.39 10.08
C TRP A 185 1.86 6.66 10.29
N LEU A 186 3.16 6.59 9.98
CA LEU A 186 4.08 7.71 10.20
C LEU A 186 3.69 8.94 9.35
N PRO A 187 3.40 8.82 8.04
CA PRO A 187 2.90 9.93 7.23
C PRO A 187 1.64 10.58 7.81
N PHE A 188 0.64 9.81 8.20
CA PHE A 188 -0.56 10.37 8.82
C PHE A 188 -0.26 11.07 10.15
N LYS A 189 0.66 10.53 10.95
CA LYS A 189 1.06 11.16 12.21
C LYS A 189 1.80 12.48 11.98
N LEU A 190 2.70 12.53 10.99
CA LEU A 190 3.44 13.72 10.60
C LEU A 190 2.48 14.81 10.07
N LEU A 191 1.53 14.44 9.22
CA LEU A 191 0.54 15.38 8.68
C LEU A 191 -0.41 15.91 9.77
N GLY A 192 -0.83 15.04 10.70
CA GLY A 192 -1.72 15.41 11.81
C GLY A 192 -1.03 16.22 12.92
N TRP A 193 0.30 16.30 12.93
CA TRP A 193 1.03 17.10 13.91
C TRP A 193 1.03 18.57 13.50
N VAL A 194 0.17 19.39 14.10
CA VAL A 194 0.10 20.84 13.82
C VAL A 194 1.01 21.60 14.79
N PRO A 195 2.17 22.14 14.35
CA PRO A 195 2.96 23.02 15.19
C PRO A 195 2.27 24.37 15.31
N GLN A 196 2.28 24.96 16.51
CA GLN A 196 1.84 26.33 16.72
C GLN A 196 2.89 27.26 16.11
N ALA A 197 2.61 27.82 14.94
CA ALA A 197 3.48 28.79 14.28
C ALA A 197 2.87 30.19 14.40
N GLY A 198 3.71 31.21 14.62
CA GLY A 198 3.24 32.58 14.84
C GLY A 198 2.73 33.32 13.59
N SER A 199 2.76 32.71 12.41
CA SER A 199 2.30 33.33 11.15
C SER A 199 1.77 32.30 10.15
N PHE A 200 0.82 32.73 9.32
CA PHE A 200 0.23 31.91 8.24
C PHE A 200 1.26 31.37 7.25
N VAL A 201 2.28 32.15 6.89
CA VAL A 201 3.35 31.70 5.98
C VAL A 201 4.16 30.56 6.61
N MET A 202 4.46 30.65 7.91
CA MET A 202 5.15 29.58 8.62
C MET A 202 4.28 28.31 8.75
N GLU A 203 2.97 28.46 8.89
CA GLU A 203 2.05 27.31 8.87
C GLU A 203 2.06 26.60 7.52
N ILE A 204 1.99 27.35 6.40
CA ILE A 204 2.08 26.80 5.05
C ILE A 204 3.42 26.11 4.83
N LEU A 205 4.54 26.76 5.15
CA LEU A 205 5.88 26.19 4.98
C LEU A 205 6.07 24.93 5.82
N SER A 206 5.59 24.95 7.07
CA SER A 206 5.61 23.78 7.95
C SER A 206 4.78 22.63 7.37
N PHE A 207 3.57 22.92 6.88
CA PHE A 207 2.71 21.93 6.26
C PHE A 207 3.36 21.35 5.00
N ALA A 208 3.91 22.19 4.12
CA ALA A 208 4.59 21.77 2.90
C ALA A 208 5.80 20.88 3.21
N ALA A 209 6.62 21.23 4.20
CA ALA A 209 7.73 20.42 4.65
C ALA A 209 7.28 19.06 5.21
N ARG A 210 6.27 19.04 6.09
CA ARG A 210 5.70 17.81 6.65
C ARG A 210 5.12 16.90 5.57
N LEU A 211 4.43 17.49 4.59
CA LEU A 211 3.91 16.78 3.42
C LEU A 211 5.03 16.17 2.57
N LEU A 212 6.10 16.94 2.30
CA LEU A 212 7.24 16.45 1.56
C LEU A 212 7.94 15.29 2.28
N PHE A 213 8.20 15.41 3.59
CA PHE A 213 8.79 14.33 4.37
C PHE A 213 7.90 13.09 4.43
N ALA A 214 6.59 13.27 4.65
CA ALA A 214 5.61 12.19 4.63
C ALA A 214 5.59 11.47 3.28
N TYR A 215 5.65 12.22 2.18
CA TYR A 215 5.69 11.71 0.82
C TYR A 215 6.96 10.89 0.54
N LEU A 216 8.14 11.44 0.87
CA LEU A 216 9.41 10.75 0.69
C LEU A 216 9.49 9.47 1.54
N LEU A 217 8.99 9.52 2.77
CA LEU A 217 8.92 8.36 3.66
C LEU A 217 8.01 7.27 3.08
N PHE A 218 6.85 7.64 2.53
CA PHE A 218 5.94 6.72 1.85
C PHE A 218 6.64 6.04 0.66
N VAL A 219 7.23 6.82 -0.24
CA VAL A 219 7.89 6.28 -1.45
C VAL A 219 9.07 5.38 -1.08
N ALA A 220 9.92 5.80 -0.13
CA ALA A 220 11.06 5.02 0.31
C ALA A 220 10.64 3.69 0.98
N SER A 221 9.66 3.75 1.89
CA SER A 221 9.13 2.56 2.58
C SER A 221 8.50 1.60 1.58
N TRP A 222 7.76 2.12 0.60
CA TRP A 222 7.15 1.32 -0.46
C TRP A 222 8.20 0.63 -1.34
N LEU A 223 9.22 1.35 -1.81
CA LEU A 223 10.27 0.78 -2.64
C LEU A 223 11.05 -0.32 -1.91
N LEU A 224 11.36 -0.09 -0.63
CA LEU A 224 12.02 -1.08 0.23
C LEU A 224 11.14 -2.30 0.45
N LEU A 225 9.84 -2.10 0.67
CA LEU A 225 8.87 -3.19 0.80
C LEU A 225 8.78 -3.99 -0.49
N ALA A 226 8.66 -3.32 -1.64
CA ALA A 226 8.62 -3.97 -2.94
C ALA A 226 9.86 -4.83 -3.17
N PHE A 227 11.05 -4.30 -2.87
CA PHE A 227 12.31 -5.02 -2.94
C PHE A 227 12.32 -6.27 -2.05
N LEU A 228 11.88 -6.18 -0.78
CA LEU A 228 11.82 -7.32 0.13
C LEU A 228 10.79 -8.38 -0.29
N THR A 229 9.67 -7.94 -0.87
CA THR A 229 8.62 -8.82 -1.39
C THR A 229 9.09 -9.57 -2.64
N SER A 230 9.84 -8.91 -3.52
CA SER A 230 10.32 -9.47 -4.79
C SER A 230 11.62 -10.28 -4.68
N ALA A 231 12.49 -9.95 -3.73
CA ALA A 231 13.83 -10.51 -3.64
C ALA A 231 14.03 -11.33 -2.36
N GLY A 232 14.09 -12.64 -2.56
CA GLY A 232 14.92 -13.51 -1.75
C GLY A 232 16.29 -13.79 -2.34
N LYS A 233 16.61 -13.30 -3.56
CA LYS A 233 17.89 -13.51 -4.23
C LYS A 233 18.37 -12.22 -4.90
N PRO A 234 19.34 -11.49 -4.35
CA PRO A 234 20.34 -10.91 -5.23
C PRO A 234 20.94 -12.08 -6.03
N VAL A 235 20.97 -11.98 -7.36
CA VAL A 235 21.92 -12.78 -8.12
C VAL A 235 23.28 -12.28 -7.66
N LEU A 236 23.90 -12.99 -6.73
CA LEU A 236 25.32 -12.85 -6.50
C LEU A 236 25.95 -13.20 -7.85
N SER A 237 26.39 -12.16 -8.54
CA SER A 237 27.21 -12.22 -9.75
C SER A 237 28.57 -12.79 -9.39
N HIS A 238 28.61 -14.08 -9.05
CA HIS A 238 29.81 -14.89 -9.00
C HIS A 238 29.45 -16.24 -9.57
N SER A 239 29.76 -16.44 -10.86
CA SER A 239 30.01 -17.80 -11.33
C SER A 239 31.15 -18.35 -10.49
N LYS A 240 30.89 -19.35 -9.65
CA LYS A 240 31.96 -20.25 -9.22
C LYS A 240 32.41 -21.01 -10.47
N THR A 241 33.27 -20.39 -11.26
CA THR A 241 34.23 -21.09 -12.10
C THR A 241 35.33 -21.58 -11.17
N THR A 242 35.07 -22.66 -10.43
CA THR A 242 36.16 -23.48 -9.93
C THR A 242 36.46 -24.49 -11.03
N VAL A 243 37.57 -24.22 -11.71
CA VAL A 243 38.26 -25.14 -12.61
C VAL A 243 38.59 -26.41 -11.82
N SER A 244 38.23 -27.57 -12.36
CA SER A 244 38.76 -28.87 -11.92
C SER A 244 40.23 -28.97 -12.31
N PRO A 245 41.15 -29.23 -11.37
CA PRO A 245 42.29 -30.10 -11.61
C PRO A 245 41.91 -31.57 -11.41
#